data_AF-A0A835GZD6-F1
#
_entry.id   AF-A0A835GZD6-F1
#
_cell.length_a   1.000
_cell.length_b   1.000
_cell.length_c   1.000
_cell.angle_alpha   90.00
_cell.angle_beta   90.00
_cell.angle_gamma   90.00
#
_symmetry.space_group_name_H-M   'P 1'
#
loop_
_entity.id
_entity.type
_entity.pdbx_description
1 polymer ?
#
loop_
_entity_poly.entity_id
_entity_poly.type
_entity_poly.pdbx_seq_one_letter_code
_entity_poly.pdbx_strand_id
1 'polypeptide(L)'
;MPPKASKNKDAVVERPILGRFSSHLKIGIVGLPNVGKTGLVKGAHEGQGLGNNFLSHIRAVDGIFHVLRAFEDPDIIHVDDSVDPVRDLEVITEELRLKDIEFMERKVEDLEKSMKRSNDKQLKLEHECCEKIQAWLKTGKDVRLGDWSAADIVILNTFQLLTAKPVVYLVNMNEKDYQRRKNKFLPKIHAWVQEHGKEQIIPFSCALERTLTDLPEDEAAKYCKENEVQSALTKIIKTGFSAINLIYFFTAGPDEVKCWQIRKQSKAPQAAGAIHTDFERGFICAEVMKFEDLKELGSEAAAKAAGKYRQEGKTYVVQDGDIIFFKFNVSGGGKK
;
A
#
# COMPACT_ATOMS: atom_id res chain seq x y z
N MET A 1 3.86 -30.47 -39.40
CA MET A 1 3.23 -29.86 -38.21
C MET A 1 4.31 -29.62 -37.17
N PRO A 2 4.70 -28.37 -36.88
CA PRO A 2 5.56 -28.10 -35.73
C PRO A 2 4.72 -28.13 -34.43
N PRO A 3 5.30 -28.55 -33.30
CA PRO A 3 4.56 -28.78 -32.06
C PRO A 3 4.22 -27.45 -31.35
N LYS A 4 3.01 -27.41 -30.77
CA LYS A 4 2.50 -26.29 -29.97
C LYS A 4 3.36 -26.11 -28.71
N ALA A 5 4.01 -24.95 -28.58
CA ALA A 5 4.65 -24.52 -27.35
C ALA A 5 3.60 -24.32 -26.24
N SER A 6 3.79 -25.01 -25.12
CA SER A 6 3.05 -24.78 -23.88
C SER A 6 3.44 -23.43 -23.29
N LYS A 7 2.53 -22.45 -23.36
CA LYS A 7 2.66 -21.22 -22.57
C LYS A 7 2.28 -21.55 -21.13
N ASN A 8 3.30 -21.76 -20.30
CA ASN A 8 3.14 -21.66 -18.85
C ASN A 8 2.85 -20.17 -18.53
N LYS A 9 1.58 -19.85 -18.25
CA LYS A 9 1.17 -18.55 -17.74
C LYS A 9 0.97 -18.70 -16.24
N ASP A 10 2.01 -18.41 -15.47
CA ASP A 10 1.82 -17.88 -14.12
C ASP A 10 1.13 -16.52 -14.28
N ALA A 11 -0.20 -16.56 -14.41
CA ALA A 11 -1.00 -15.35 -14.36
C ALA A 11 -0.86 -14.80 -12.95
N VAL A 12 -0.25 -13.62 -12.82
CA VAL A 12 -0.27 -12.84 -11.59
C VAL A 12 -1.76 -12.61 -11.27
N VAL A 13 -2.28 -13.37 -10.31
CA VAL A 13 -3.65 -13.20 -9.83
C VAL A 13 -3.72 -11.77 -9.28
N GLU A 14 -4.40 -10.87 -9.99
CA GLU A 14 -4.62 -9.50 -9.51
C GLU A 14 -5.42 -9.63 -8.21
N ARG A 15 -4.76 -9.38 -7.08
CA ARG A 15 -5.37 -9.47 -5.76
C ARG A 15 -6.47 -8.41 -5.66
N PRO A 16 -7.59 -8.71 -4.99
CA PRO A 16 -8.63 -7.74 -4.75
C PRO A 16 -8.09 -6.53 -3.97
N ILE A 17 -8.50 -5.32 -4.39
CA ILE A 17 -8.01 -4.08 -3.79
C ILE A 17 -8.81 -3.80 -2.50
N LEU A 18 -8.20 -4.10 -1.36
CA LEU A 18 -8.73 -3.77 -0.04
C LEU A 18 -8.27 -2.36 0.40
N GLY A 19 -8.98 -1.77 1.37
CA GLY A 19 -8.64 -0.48 1.98
C GLY A 19 -9.49 0.69 1.47
N ARG A 20 -9.19 1.90 1.98
CA ARG A 20 -9.97 3.12 1.70
C ARG A 20 -9.74 3.60 0.26
N PHE A 21 -10.74 4.27 -0.28
CA PHE A 21 -10.56 5.12 -1.44
C PHE A 21 -9.93 6.44 -0.99
N SER A 22 -8.60 6.50 -1.03
CA SER A 22 -7.80 7.71 -0.76
C SER A 22 -6.92 8.00 -1.96
N SER A 23 -6.70 9.28 -2.26
CA SER A 23 -5.73 9.77 -3.25
C SER A 23 -4.37 10.11 -2.63
N HIS A 24 -4.22 9.96 -1.31
CA HIS A 24 -3.02 10.37 -0.59
C HIS A 24 -2.26 9.17 -0.04
N LEU A 25 -0.93 9.23 -0.12
CA LEU A 25 -0.04 8.26 0.51
C LEU A 25 -0.12 8.36 2.04
N LYS A 26 -0.76 7.37 2.67
CA LYS A 26 -0.79 7.21 4.13
C LYS A 26 -0.34 5.80 4.49
N ILE A 27 0.91 5.66 4.90
CA ILE A 27 1.49 4.38 5.34
C ILE A 27 2.01 4.54 6.76
N GLY A 28 1.64 3.62 7.64
CA GLY A 28 2.12 3.55 9.01
C GLY A 28 3.42 2.78 9.08
N ILE A 29 4.32 3.15 10.00
CA ILE A 29 5.56 2.43 10.24
C ILE A 29 5.38 1.57 11.49
N VAL A 30 5.65 0.27 11.37
CA VAL A 30 5.49 -0.70 12.45
C VAL A 30 6.79 -1.47 12.66
N GLY A 31 7.19 -1.66 13.90
CA GLY A 31 8.34 -2.45 14.31
C GLY A 31 8.36 -2.59 15.83
N LEU A 32 9.07 -3.60 16.32
CA LEU A 32 9.31 -3.75 17.75
C LEU A 32 10.28 -2.65 18.21
N PRO A 33 9.96 -1.91 19.28
CA PRO A 33 10.81 -0.84 19.76
C PRO A 33 12.07 -1.42 20.43
N ASN A 34 13.16 -0.66 20.35
CA ASN A 34 14.24 -0.82 21.33
C ASN A 34 13.74 -0.36 22.71
N VAL A 35 14.24 -0.95 23.79
CA VAL A 35 13.82 -0.65 25.17
C VAL A 35 13.70 0.86 25.39
N GLY A 36 12.51 1.34 25.81
CA GLY A 36 12.25 2.75 26.12
C GLY A 36 11.65 3.62 25.00
N LYS A 37 11.25 3.06 23.85
CA LYS A 37 10.55 3.81 22.77
C LYS A 37 9.14 3.28 22.50
N THR A 38 8.25 4.16 22.01
CA THR A 38 6.89 3.82 21.56
C THR A 38 6.93 2.81 20.40
N GLY A 39 6.41 1.61 20.60
CA GLY A 39 6.26 0.59 19.56
C GLY A 39 5.31 -0.52 20.00
N LEU A 40 4.99 -1.45 19.09
CA LEU A 40 4.12 -2.57 19.42
C LEU A 40 4.90 -3.57 20.27
N VAL A 41 4.35 -3.93 21.43
CA VAL A 41 4.89 -4.97 22.32
C VAL A 41 3.83 -6.07 22.47
N LYS A 42 4.26 -7.25 22.92
CA LYS A 42 3.33 -8.35 23.24
C LYS A 42 2.28 -7.88 24.26
N GLY A 43 1.01 -8.20 24.01
CA GLY A 43 -0.14 -7.76 24.81
C GLY A 43 -0.72 -6.40 24.41
N ALA A 44 -0.31 -5.81 23.27
CA ALA A 44 -0.87 -4.55 22.78
C ALA A 44 -2.39 -4.64 22.51
N HIS A 45 -2.89 -5.80 22.08
CA HIS A 45 -4.31 -6.01 21.83
C HIS A 45 -5.17 -5.92 23.11
N GLU A 46 -4.64 -6.38 24.26
CA GLU A 46 -5.27 -6.33 25.59
C GLU A 46 -5.26 -4.92 26.22
N GLY A 47 -4.66 -3.94 25.54
CA GLY A 47 -4.57 -2.57 26.04
C GLY A 47 -3.42 -2.34 27.03
N GLN A 48 -2.46 -3.26 27.12
CA GLN A 48 -1.27 -3.06 27.95
C GLN A 48 -0.30 -2.06 27.29
N GLY A 49 0.18 -1.08 28.07
CA GLY A 49 1.18 -0.09 27.64
C GLY A 49 0.70 0.92 26.59
N LEU A 50 1.64 1.47 25.80
CA LEU A 50 1.39 2.45 24.74
C LEU A 50 0.80 1.82 23.45
N GLY A 51 0.59 0.50 23.44
CA GLY A 51 0.18 -0.28 22.26
C GLY A 51 -1.21 0.06 21.71
N ASN A 52 -2.18 0.41 22.57
CA ASN A 52 -3.55 0.72 22.11
C ASN A 52 -3.61 2.02 21.28
N ASN A 53 -2.84 3.04 21.69
CA ASN A 53 -2.72 4.29 20.92
C ASN A 53 -2.01 4.06 19.57
N PHE A 54 -1.08 3.12 19.54
CA PHE A 54 -0.40 2.75 18.30
C PHE A 54 -1.35 2.06 17.32
N LEU A 55 -2.20 1.14 17.79
CA LEU A 55 -3.20 0.47 16.96
C LEU A 55 -4.23 1.44 16.37
N SER A 56 -4.64 2.48 17.12
CA SER A 56 -5.55 3.51 16.61
C SER A 56 -4.91 4.32 15.47
N HIS A 57 -3.62 4.63 15.56
CA HIS A 57 -2.86 5.27 14.48
C HIS A 57 -2.73 4.36 13.25
N ILE A 58 -2.48 3.05 13.44
CA ILE A 58 -2.44 2.11 12.31
C ILE A 58 -3.81 2.01 11.62
N ARG A 59 -4.93 2.10 12.36
CA ARG A 59 -6.27 2.13 11.75
C ARG A 59 -6.48 3.35 10.84
N ALA A 60 -5.74 4.43 11.03
CA ALA A 60 -5.86 5.65 10.23
C ALA A 60 -5.08 5.63 8.90
N VAL A 61 -4.15 4.69 8.72
CA VAL A 61 -3.33 4.54 7.49
C VAL A 61 -3.87 3.47 6.56
N ASP A 62 -3.40 3.44 5.32
CA ASP A 62 -3.89 2.56 4.26
C ASP A 62 -2.91 1.41 3.93
N GLY A 63 -1.69 1.46 4.45
CA GLY A 63 -0.68 0.41 4.33
C GLY A 63 0.32 0.45 5.48
N ILE A 64 1.21 -0.53 5.57
CA ILE A 64 2.19 -0.65 6.64
C ILE A 64 3.61 -0.86 6.07
N PHE A 65 4.56 -0.03 6.49
CA PHE A 65 5.98 -0.35 6.43
C PHE A 65 6.36 -1.09 7.70
N HIS A 66 6.62 -2.39 7.58
CA HIS A 66 7.06 -3.20 8.70
C HIS A 66 8.59 -3.23 8.75
N VAL A 67 9.17 -2.45 9.65
CA VAL A 67 10.61 -2.38 9.88
C VAL A 67 11.05 -3.52 10.79
N LEU A 68 12.01 -4.31 10.32
CA LEU A 68 12.60 -5.45 11.02
C LEU A 68 14.06 -5.15 11.35
N ARG A 69 14.48 -5.55 12.55
CA ARG A 69 15.88 -5.47 12.97
C ARG A 69 16.63 -6.70 12.47
N ALA A 70 17.61 -6.50 11.59
CA ALA A 70 18.50 -7.54 11.07
C ALA A 70 19.97 -7.24 11.36
N PHE A 71 20.25 -6.64 12.51
CA PHE A 71 21.61 -6.38 12.98
C PHE A 71 21.73 -6.57 14.49
N GLU A 72 22.92 -6.96 14.92
CA GLU A 72 23.31 -6.99 16.32
C GLU A 72 24.20 -5.79 16.61
N ASP A 73 23.94 -5.17 17.75
CA ASP A 73 24.71 -4.04 18.25
C ASP A 73 24.65 -4.12 19.79
N PRO A 74 25.79 -4.25 20.49
CA PRO A 74 25.82 -4.37 21.94
C PRO A 74 25.27 -3.13 22.66
N ASP A 75 25.28 -1.97 22.01
CA ASP A 75 24.79 -0.72 22.59
C ASP A 75 23.26 -0.57 22.42
N ILE A 76 22.61 -1.49 21.70
CA ILE A 76 21.17 -1.44 21.38
C ILE A 76 20.46 -2.69 21.91
N ILE A 77 19.83 -2.55 23.07
CA ILE A 77 19.12 -3.63 23.76
C ILE A 77 17.76 -3.88 23.07
N HIS A 78 17.51 -5.16 22.77
CA HIS A 78 16.22 -5.64 22.27
C HIS A 78 15.25 -5.89 23.43
N VAL A 79 13.93 -5.75 23.23
CA VAL A 79 12.94 -5.96 24.30
C VAL A 79 12.97 -7.37 24.90
N ASP A 80 13.34 -8.37 24.09
CA ASP A 80 13.49 -9.78 24.48
C ASP A 80 14.96 -10.21 24.67
N ASP A 81 15.87 -9.26 24.94
CA ASP A 81 17.32 -9.46 25.17
C ASP A 81 18.10 -10.18 24.04
N SER A 82 17.42 -10.54 22.95
CA SER A 82 17.92 -11.29 21.81
C SER A 82 17.26 -10.81 20.53
N VAL A 83 18.05 -10.69 19.46
CA VAL A 83 17.57 -10.25 18.14
C VAL A 83 17.09 -11.46 17.35
N ASP A 84 15.78 -11.58 17.16
CA ASP A 84 15.17 -12.58 16.29
C ASP A 84 14.03 -11.96 15.46
N PRO A 85 14.32 -11.54 14.22
CA PRO A 85 13.32 -10.86 13.39
C PRO A 85 12.15 -11.76 12.97
N VAL A 86 12.28 -13.10 13.03
CA VAL A 86 11.17 -14.01 12.72
C VAL A 86 10.18 -14.05 13.88
N ARG A 87 10.67 -14.15 15.12
CA ARG A 87 9.82 -14.00 16.32
C ARG A 87 9.12 -12.64 16.30
N ASP A 88 9.87 -11.58 16.00
CA ASP A 88 9.34 -10.22 15.97
C ASP A 88 8.20 -10.05 14.95
N LEU A 89 8.32 -10.68 13.77
CA LEU A 89 7.28 -10.76 12.75
C LEU A 89 6.02 -11.48 13.26
N GLU A 90 6.20 -12.62 13.92
CA GLU A 90 5.10 -13.42 14.46
C GLU A 90 4.33 -12.66 15.52
N VAL A 91 5.03 -12.02 16.47
CA VAL A 91 4.42 -11.22 17.54
C VAL A 91 3.56 -10.10 16.94
N ILE A 92 4.12 -9.29 16.03
CA ILE A 92 3.37 -8.15 15.47
C ILE A 92 2.16 -8.65 14.67
N THR A 93 2.34 -9.68 13.86
CA THR A 93 1.25 -10.19 13.01
C THR A 93 0.14 -10.84 13.83
N GLU A 94 0.49 -11.55 14.90
CA GLU A 94 -0.47 -12.11 15.85
C GLU A 94 -1.26 -11.01 16.58
N GLU A 95 -0.59 -9.97 17.09
CA GLU A 95 -1.26 -8.85 17.77
C GLU A 95 -2.27 -8.12 16.87
N LEU A 96 -1.91 -7.90 15.60
CA LEU A 96 -2.84 -7.30 14.62
C LEU A 96 -4.05 -8.20 14.35
N ARG A 97 -3.84 -9.52 14.22
CA ARG A 97 -4.93 -10.49 14.05
C ARG A 97 -5.83 -10.55 15.26
N LEU A 98 -5.28 -10.64 16.47
CA LEU A 98 -6.07 -10.70 17.71
C LEU A 98 -6.97 -9.47 17.84
N LYS A 99 -6.47 -8.28 17.47
CA LYS A 99 -7.30 -7.06 17.50
C LYS A 99 -8.39 -7.05 16.45
N ASP A 100 -8.16 -7.62 15.28
CA ASP A 100 -9.22 -7.79 14.28
C ASP A 100 -10.24 -8.86 14.70
N ILE A 101 -9.82 -9.95 15.35
CA ILE A 101 -10.74 -10.97 15.90
C ILE A 101 -11.67 -10.34 16.94
N GLU A 102 -11.13 -9.60 17.90
CA GLU A 102 -11.90 -8.90 18.94
C GLU A 102 -12.90 -7.90 18.31
N PHE A 103 -12.48 -7.20 17.24
CA PHE A 103 -13.36 -6.31 16.50
C PHE A 103 -14.50 -7.08 15.81
N MET A 104 -14.19 -8.18 15.13
CA MET A 104 -15.18 -8.98 14.41
C MET A 104 -16.16 -9.68 15.35
N GLU A 105 -15.72 -10.15 16.53
CA GLU A 105 -16.59 -10.75 17.54
C GLU A 105 -17.68 -9.79 18.02
N ARG A 106 -17.31 -8.56 18.37
CA ARG A 106 -18.29 -7.52 18.72
C ARG A 106 -19.25 -7.21 17.56
N LYS A 107 -18.71 -7.11 16.34
CA LYS A 107 -19.50 -6.77 15.16
C LYS A 107 -20.52 -7.86 14.81
N VAL A 108 -20.15 -9.14 14.94
CA VAL A 108 -21.06 -10.28 14.79
C VAL A 108 -22.19 -10.20 15.82
N GLU A 109 -21.86 -9.99 17.10
CA GLU A 109 -22.86 -9.89 18.18
C GLU A 109 -23.87 -8.75 17.94
N ASP A 110 -23.39 -7.58 17.50
CA ASP A 110 -24.24 -6.43 17.20
C ASP A 110 -25.17 -6.68 15.99
N LEU A 111 -24.66 -7.37 14.96
CA LEU A 111 -25.46 -7.78 13.80
C LEU A 111 -26.52 -8.80 14.18
N GLU A 112 -26.21 -9.79 15.02
CA GLU A 112 -27.18 -10.76 15.52
C GLU A 112 -28.31 -10.10 16.31
N LYS A 113 -27.98 -9.14 17.19
CA LYS A 113 -28.98 -8.34 17.92
C LYS A 113 -29.88 -7.56 16.97
N SER A 114 -29.30 -7.00 15.91
CA SER A 114 -30.03 -6.23 14.89
C SER A 114 -30.94 -7.11 14.03
N MET A 115 -30.47 -8.30 13.65
CA MET A 115 -31.23 -9.30 12.88
C MET A 115 -32.42 -9.88 13.67
N LYS A 116 -32.31 -9.98 15.00
CA LYS A 116 -33.47 -10.37 15.85
C LYS A 116 -34.59 -9.32 15.81
N ARG A 117 -34.28 -8.07 15.51
CA ARG A 117 -35.23 -6.94 15.48
C ARG A 117 -35.72 -6.59 14.07
N SER A 118 -35.01 -7.03 13.03
CA SER A 118 -35.27 -6.69 11.63
C SER A 118 -35.01 -7.90 10.73
N ASN A 119 -35.92 -8.19 9.80
CA ASN A 119 -35.76 -9.27 8.81
C ASN A 119 -35.08 -8.78 7.52
N ASP A 120 -34.19 -7.79 7.62
CA ASP A 120 -33.46 -7.23 6.49
C ASP A 120 -32.49 -8.26 5.90
N LYS A 121 -32.56 -8.46 4.57
CA LYS A 121 -31.67 -9.35 3.84
C LYS A 121 -30.22 -8.83 3.83
N GLN A 122 -30.02 -7.51 3.87
CA GLN A 122 -28.69 -6.92 3.85
C GLN A 122 -27.92 -7.24 5.15
N LEU A 123 -28.60 -7.20 6.30
CA LEU A 123 -28.01 -7.57 7.59
C LEU A 123 -27.56 -9.03 7.62
N LYS A 124 -28.34 -9.93 6.99
CA LYS A 124 -27.97 -11.36 6.87
C LYS A 124 -26.69 -11.54 6.05
N LEU A 125 -26.60 -10.85 4.91
CA LEU A 125 -25.39 -10.90 4.06
C LEU A 125 -24.16 -10.34 4.78
N GLU A 126 -24.31 -9.24 5.54
CA GLU A 126 -23.22 -8.67 6.33
C GLU A 126 -22.78 -9.62 7.44
N HIS A 127 -23.72 -10.26 8.15
CA HIS A 127 -23.44 -11.23 9.21
C HIS A 127 -22.72 -12.47 8.68
N GLU A 128 -23.20 -13.08 7.59
CA GLU A 128 -22.54 -14.23 6.95
C GLU A 128 -21.11 -13.89 6.50
N CYS A 129 -20.89 -12.68 5.98
CA CYS A 129 -19.55 -12.19 5.64
C CYS A 129 -18.67 -12.04 6.88
N CYS A 130 -19.20 -11.46 7.97
CA CYS A 130 -18.48 -11.29 9.23
C CYS A 130 -18.06 -12.63 9.85
N GLU A 131 -18.93 -13.65 9.81
CA GLU A 131 -18.60 -15.00 10.29
C GLU A 131 -17.47 -15.63 9.48
N LYS A 132 -17.49 -15.50 8.14
CA LYS A 132 -16.41 -15.98 7.26
C LYS A 132 -15.07 -15.30 7.59
N ILE A 133 -15.08 -13.98 7.79
CA ILE A 133 -13.88 -13.21 8.15
C ILE A 133 -13.33 -13.65 9.50
N GLN A 134 -14.21 -13.80 10.49
CA GLN A 134 -13.82 -14.24 11.82
C GLN A 134 -13.21 -15.64 11.79
N ALA A 135 -13.82 -16.58 11.07
CA ALA A 135 -13.29 -17.93 10.88
C ALA A 135 -11.92 -17.90 10.20
N TRP A 136 -11.75 -17.09 9.15
CA TRP A 136 -10.46 -16.92 8.46
C TRP A 136 -9.36 -16.44 9.40
N LEU A 137 -9.63 -15.37 10.17
CA LEU A 137 -8.70 -14.82 11.15
C LEU A 137 -8.31 -15.86 12.23
N LYS A 138 -9.28 -16.66 12.71
CA LYS A 138 -9.06 -17.73 13.70
C LYS A 138 -8.18 -18.87 13.18
N THR A 139 -8.00 -19.02 11.86
CA THR A 139 -7.01 -19.96 11.28
C THR A 139 -5.58 -19.42 11.29
N GLY A 140 -5.34 -18.24 11.86
CA GLY A 140 -4.02 -17.61 11.90
C GLY A 140 -3.64 -16.90 10.60
N LYS A 141 -4.60 -16.64 9.71
CA LYS A 141 -4.36 -16.00 8.41
C LYS A 141 -4.85 -14.56 8.39
N ASP A 142 -4.08 -13.70 7.71
CA ASP A 142 -4.41 -12.30 7.53
C ASP A 142 -5.51 -12.12 6.48
N VAL A 143 -6.42 -11.16 6.70
CA VAL A 143 -7.57 -10.89 5.82
C VAL A 143 -7.14 -10.60 4.38
N ARG A 144 -6.02 -9.89 4.18
CA ARG A 144 -5.49 -9.57 2.84
C ARG A 144 -5.12 -10.79 1.99
N LEU A 145 -4.98 -11.98 2.58
CA LEU A 145 -4.61 -13.22 1.91
C LEU A 145 -5.82 -14.11 1.60
N GLY A 146 -7.01 -13.72 2.06
CA GLY A 146 -8.24 -14.45 1.78
C GLY A 146 -8.70 -14.27 0.33
N ASP A 147 -9.43 -15.27 -0.16
CA ASP A 147 -10.14 -15.20 -1.42
C ASP A 147 -11.58 -14.75 -1.14
N TRP A 148 -11.88 -13.49 -1.47
CA TRP A 148 -13.12 -12.82 -1.13
C TRP A 148 -13.92 -12.49 -2.38
N SER A 149 -15.24 -12.66 -2.34
CA SER A 149 -16.08 -12.23 -3.45
C SER A 149 -16.12 -10.69 -3.55
N ALA A 150 -16.49 -10.16 -4.72
CA ALA A 150 -16.64 -8.71 -4.91
C ALA A 150 -17.63 -8.08 -3.91
N ALA A 151 -18.69 -8.81 -3.54
CA ALA A 151 -19.65 -8.37 -2.53
C ALA A 151 -19.03 -8.35 -1.12
N ASP A 152 -18.27 -9.39 -0.76
CA ASP A 152 -17.57 -9.45 0.53
C ASP A 152 -16.54 -8.32 0.66
N ILE A 153 -15.82 -8.00 -0.42
CA ILE A 153 -14.82 -6.92 -0.45
C ILE A 153 -15.44 -5.55 -0.15
N VAL A 154 -16.64 -5.28 -0.70
CA VAL A 154 -17.37 -4.04 -0.40
C VAL A 154 -17.65 -3.92 1.09
N ILE A 155 -18.10 -5.02 1.72
CA ILE A 155 -18.39 -5.08 3.16
C ILE A 155 -17.11 -4.96 3.98
N LEU A 156 -16.08 -5.74 3.65
CA LEU A 156 -14.75 -5.73 4.27
C LEU A 156 -14.14 -4.32 4.33
N ASN A 157 -14.27 -3.57 3.23
CA ASN A 157 -13.76 -2.22 3.12
C ASN A 157 -14.52 -1.24 4.03
N THR A 158 -15.69 -1.57 4.57
CA THR A 158 -16.33 -0.73 5.60
C THR A 158 -15.64 -0.86 6.97
N PHE A 159 -15.03 -2.02 7.26
CA PHE A 159 -14.46 -2.33 8.58
C PHE A 159 -13.04 -1.80 8.75
N GLN A 160 -12.30 -1.66 7.65
CA GLN A 160 -10.91 -1.14 7.67
C GLN A 160 -10.02 -1.91 8.65
N LEU A 161 -10.11 -3.24 8.59
CA LEU A 161 -9.34 -4.17 9.40
C LEU A 161 -7.83 -3.95 9.24
N LEU A 162 -7.07 -4.24 10.30
CA LEU A 162 -5.63 -4.04 10.35
C LEU A 162 -4.90 -5.00 9.40
N THR A 163 -5.30 -6.27 9.42
CA THR A 163 -4.74 -7.38 8.62
C THR A 163 -5.19 -7.36 7.16
N ALA A 164 -6.09 -6.45 6.79
CA ALA A 164 -6.46 -6.18 5.39
C ALA A 164 -5.46 -5.23 4.70
N LYS A 165 -4.64 -4.50 5.47
CA LYS A 165 -3.72 -3.50 4.93
C LYS A 165 -2.51 -4.19 4.26
N PRO A 166 -2.06 -3.74 3.08
CA PRO A 166 -0.82 -4.24 2.48
C PRO A 166 0.40 -3.88 3.35
N VAL A 167 1.37 -4.80 3.43
CA VAL A 167 2.64 -4.59 4.14
C VAL A 167 3.81 -4.58 3.17
N VAL A 168 4.80 -3.73 3.44
CA VAL A 168 6.13 -3.77 2.83
C VAL A 168 7.15 -3.97 3.95
N TYR A 169 7.92 -5.05 3.89
CA TYR A 169 8.93 -5.39 4.88
C TYR A 169 10.22 -4.62 4.61
N LEU A 170 10.65 -3.81 5.57
CA LEU A 170 11.91 -3.06 5.52
C LEU A 170 12.92 -3.73 6.45
N VAL A 171 13.90 -4.43 5.88
CA VAL A 171 14.89 -5.19 6.65
C VAL A 171 16.08 -4.29 6.93
N ASN A 172 16.11 -3.70 8.13
CA ASN A 172 17.17 -2.80 8.54
C ASN A 172 18.41 -3.59 8.97
N MET A 173 19.54 -3.36 8.30
CA MET A 173 20.82 -4.00 8.59
C MET A 173 21.96 -2.97 8.69
N ASN A 174 23.11 -3.42 9.19
CA ASN A 174 24.30 -2.58 9.23
C ASN A 174 24.77 -2.22 7.82
N GLU A 175 25.40 -1.06 7.67
CA GLU A 175 25.87 -0.55 6.37
C GLU A 175 26.79 -1.56 5.67
N LYS A 176 27.71 -2.18 6.42
CA LYS A 176 28.59 -3.21 5.89
C LYS A 176 27.78 -4.35 5.27
N ASP A 177 26.75 -4.86 5.93
CA ASP A 177 25.95 -5.99 5.42
C ASP A 177 25.12 -5.61 4.19
N TYR A 178 24.61 -4.39 4.18
CA TYR A 178 23.90 -3.82 3.04
C TYR A 178 24.82 -3.71 1.82
N GLN A 179 26.04 -3.20 1.99
CA GLN A 179 27.05 -3.07 0.94
C GLN A 179 27.41 -4.42 0.29
N ARG A 180 27.69 -5.45 1.09
CA ARG A 180 28.00 -6.82 0.59
C ARG A 180 26.76 -7.62 0.17
N ARG A 181 25.56 -7.06 0.32
CA ARG A 181 24.27 -7.68 -0.01
C ARG A 181 24.08 -9.06 0.64
N LYS A 182 24.59 -9.21 1.88
CA LYS A 182 24.56 -10.46 2.64
C LYS A 182 24.28 -10.17 4.10
N ASN A 183 23.33 -10.89 4.68
CA ASN A 183 22.98 -10.79 6.09
C ASN A 183 22.49 -12.14 6.60
N LYS A 184 22.80 -12.48 7.86
CA LYS A 184 22.46 -13.78 8.45
C LYS A 184 20.97 -13.99 8.71
N PHE A 185 20.21 -12.91 8.88
CA PHE A 185 18.77 -12.97 9.17
C PHE A 185 17.92 -12.93 7.89
N LEU A 186 18.43 -12.32 6.82
CA LEU A 186 17.68 -12.11 5.58
C LEU A 186 17.10 -13.41 4.96
N PRO A 187 17.82 -14.55 4.90
CA PRO A 187 17.24 -15.80 4.38
C PRO A 187 16.05 -16.31 5.21
N LYS A 188 16.12 -16.17 6.54
CA LYS A 188 15.04 -16.60 7.44
C LYS A 188 13.80 -15.73 7.27
N ILE A 189 14.00 -14.41 7.21
CA ILE A 189 12.92 -13.44 6.93
C ILE A 189 12.28 -13.73 5.57
N HIS A 190 13.10 -13.98 4.54
CA HIS A 190 12.60 -14.29 3.21
C HIS A 190 11.73 -15.56 3.21
N ALA A 191 12.19 -16.64 3.83
CA ALA A 191 11.42 -17.89 3.93
C ALA A 191 10.07 -17.66 4.61
N TRP A 192 10.06 -16.97 5.75
CA TRP A 192 8.83 -16.66 6.48
C TRP A 192 7.85 -15.85 5.62
N VAL A 193 8.31 -14.77 4.97
CA VAL A 193 7.44 -13.94 4.12
C VAL A 193 6.89 -14.71 2.91
N GLN A 194 7.65 -15.67 2.36
CA GLN A 194 7.16 -16.50 1.26
C GLN A 194 5.98 -17.40 1.66
N GLU A 195 5.97 -17.86 2.92
CA GLU A 195 4.89 -18.66 3.48
C GLU A 195 3.68 -17.80 3.90
N HIS A 196 3.91 -16.54 4.28
CA HIS A 196 2.92 -15.65 4.91
C HIS A 196 2.37 -14.53 4.02
N GLY A 197 2.58 -14.57 2.69
CA GLY A 197 1.88 -13.66 1.77
C GLY A 197 2.68 -13.13 0.58
N LYS A 198 3.99 -13.40 0.54
CA LYS A 198 4.91 -13.06 -0.56
C LYS A 198 4.95 -11.56 -0.88
N GLU A 199 4.78 -10.72 0.14
CA GLU A 199 4.86 -9.27 -0.03
C GLU A 199 6.31 -8.80 -0.23
N GLN A 200 6.48 -7.53 -0.59
CA GLN A 200 7.79 -6.98 -0.94
C GLN A 200 8.70 -6.87 0.29
N ILE A 201 9.96 -7.28 0.11
CA ILE A 201 11.02 -7.16 1.09
C ILE A 201 12.08 -6.21 0.53
N ILE A 202 12.42 -5.16 1.27
CA ILE A 202 13.44 -4.19 0.91
C ILE A 202 14.52 -4.20 1.99
N PRO A 203 15.69 -4.81 1.72
CA PRO A 203 16.89 -4.60 2.50
C PRO A 203 17.29 -3.11 2.45
N PHE A 204 17.63 -2.53 3.60
CA PHE A 204 18.16 -1.18 3.68
C PHE A 204 19.02 -1.01 4.94
N SER A 205 19.75 0.11 5.03
CA SER A 205 20.50 0.45 6.24
C SER A 205 20.13 1.85 6.71
N CYS A 206 19.46 1.96 7.85
CA CYS A 206 19.16 3.25 8.47
C CYS A 206 20.42 4.09 8.71
N ALA A 207 21.53 3.45 9.07
CA ALA A 207 22.80 4.13 9.31
C ALA A 207 23.32 4.80 8.03
N LEU A 208 23.33 4.06 6.91
CA LEU A 208 23.70 4.61 5.61
C LEU A 208 22.76 5.75 5.19
N GLU A 209 21.44 5.55 5.26
CA GLU A 209 20.48 6.57 4.83
C GLU A 209 20.61 7.87 5.63
N ARG A 210 20.90 7.76 6.92
CA ARG A 210 21.16 8.92 7.78
C ARG A 210 22.40 9.68 7.30
N THR A 211 23.52 8.97 7.11
CA THR A 211 24.75 9.58 6.59
C THR A 211 24.52 10.26 5.24
N LEU A 212 23.81 9.61 4.31
CA LEU A 212 23.51 10.20 3.00
C LEU A 212 22.59 11.42 3.08
N THR A 213 21.70 11.49 4.07
CA THR A 213 20.80 12.64 4.26
C THR A 213 21.53 13.87 4.80
N ASP A 214 22.56 13.66 5.62
CA ASP A 214 23.36 14.73 6.21
C ASP A 214 24.39 15.32 5.22
N LEU A 215 24.61 14.67 4.07
CA LEU A 215 25.53 15.10 3.02
C LEU A 215 24.82 15.92 1.92
N PRO A 216 25.51 16.88 1.29
CA PRO A 216 25.07 17.49 0.04
C PRO A 216 24.86 16.46 -1.08
N GLU A 217 23.98 16.75 -2.04
CA GLU A 217 23.59 15.78 -3.09
C GLU A 217 24.78 15.30 -3.94
N ASP A 218 25.75 16.16 -4.24
CA ASP A 218 26.94 15.80 -5.01
C ASP A 218 27.92 14.93 -4.20
N GLU A 219 28.05 15.20 -2.90
CA GLU A 219 28.86 14.39 -1.98
C GLU A 219 28.23 13.03 -1.71
N ALA A 220 26.92 12.99 -1.49
CA ALA A 220 26.16 11.74 -1.35
C ALA A 220 26.30 10.86 -2.60
N ALA A 221 26.25 11.45 -3.80
CA ALA A 221 26.46 10.74 -5.06
C ALA A 221 27.90 10.18 -5.19
N LYS A 222 28.92 10.95 -4.77
CA LYS A 222 30.31 10.48 -4.72
C LYS A 222 30.47 9.33 -3.72
N TYR A 223 29.94 9.47 -2.51
CA TYR A 223 29.97 8.43 -1.47
C TYR A 223 29.34 7.12 -1.95
N CYS A 224 28.17 7.20 -2.59
CA CYS A 224 27.48 6.05 -3.16
C CYS A 224 28.33 5.34 -4.23
N LYS A 225 28.99 6.12 -5.09
CA LYS A 225 29.85 5.58 -6.15
C LYS A 225 31.11 4.93 -5.61
N GLU A 226 31.79 5.55 -4.64
CA GLU A 226 33.03 5.05 -4.04
C GLU A 226 32.81 3.79 -3.20
N ASN A 227 31.70 3.73 -2.46
CA ASN A 227 31.37 2.58 -1.61
C ASN A 227 30.51 1.53 -2.33
N GLU A 228 30.18 1.72 -3.61
CA GLU A 228 29.31 0.83 -4.38
C GLU A 228 27.94 0.57 -3.72
N VAL A 229 27.42 1.58 -3.01
CA VAL A 229 26.12 1.56 -2.34
C VAL A 229 25.15 2.51 -3.01
N GLN A 230 23.85 2.28 -2.80
CA GLN A 230 22.79 3.18 -3.27
C GLN A 230 21.75 3.35 -2.18
N SER A 231 21.20 4.56 -2.05
CA SER A 231 20.05 4.81 -1.19
C SER A 231 18.86 3.93 -1.61
N ALA A 232 18.26 3.28 -0.64
CA ALA A 232 17.03 2.53 -0.75
C ALA A 232 15.79 3.42 -0.58
N LEU A 233 15.90 4.66 -0.08
CA LEU A 233 14.74 5.51 0.24
C LEU A 233 13.81 5.73 -0.95
N THR A 234 14.35 6.04 -2.13
CA THR A 234 13.53 6.19 -3.35
C THR A 234 12.77 4.91 -3.68
N LYS A 235 13.40 3.73 -3.50
CA LYS A 235 12.77 2.43 -3.73
C LYS A 235 11.69 2.16 -2.68
N ILE A 236 11.94 2.49 -1.41
CA ILE A 236 10.98 2.36 -0.31
C ILE A 236 9.73 3.18 -0.61
N ILE A 237 9.89 4.46 -0.95
CA ILE A 237 8.78 5.39 -1.25
C ILE A 237 7.96 4.87 -2.44
N LYS A 238 8.62 4.55 -3.56
CA LYS A 238 7.94 4.04 -4.76
C LYS A 238 7.19 2.73 -4.48
N THR A 239 7.81 1.82 -3.73
CA THR A 239 7.18 0.54 -3.39
C THR A 239 5.99 0.73 -2.48
N GLY A 240 6.09 1.62 -1.47
CA GLY A 240 4.95 1.98 -0.62
C GLY A 240 3.80 2.57 -1.42
N PHE A 241 4.09 3.53 -2.29
CA PHE A 241 3.11 4.16 -3.18
C PHE A 241 2.33 3.13 -4.00
N SER A 242 3.04 2.20 -4.65
CA SER A 242 2.40 1.11 -5.40
C SER A 242 1.68 0.09 -4.51
N ALA A 243 2.19 -0.20 -3.30
CA ALA A 243 1.62 -1.19 -2.40
C ALA A 243 0.21 -0.79 -1.92
N ILE A 244 -0.03 0.51 -1.70
CA ILE A 244 -1.38 1.02 -1.39
C ILE A 244 -2.23 1.31 -2.63
N ASN A 245 -1.81 0.80 -3.80
CA ASN A 245 -2.52 0.90 -5.07
C ASN A 245 -2.74 2.35 -5.53
N LEU A 246 -1.79 3.25 -5.26
CA LEU A 246 -1.77 4.54 -5.92
C LEU A 246 -1.05 4.45 -7.26
N ILE A 247 -1.56 5.21 -8.22
CA ILE A 247 -0.94 5.53 -9.51
C ILE A 247 -0.99 7.05 -9.67
N TYR A 248 -0.39 7.57 -10.72
CA TYR A 248 -0.51 8.99 -11.02
C TYR A 248 -0.73 9.25 -12.51
N PHE A 249 -1.32 10.40 -12.78
CA PHE A 249 -1.38 10.98 -14.11
C PHE A 249 -0.74 12.37 -14.07
N PHE A 250 -0.41 12.91 -15.24
CA PHE A 250 0.20 14.22 -15.38
C PHE A 250 -0.76 15.20 -16.05
N THR A 251 -0.72 16.45 -15.61
CA THR A 251 -1.11 17.59 -16.43
C THR A 251 0.17 18.26 -16.91
N ALA A 252 0.30 18.54 -18.20
CA ALA A 252 1.48 19.16 -18.78
C ALA A 252 1.07 20.28 -19.73
N GLY A 253 1.62 21.47 -19.50
CA GLY A 253 1.47 22.64 -20.35
C GLY A 253 2.65 23.59 -20.19
N PRO A 254 2.65 24.73 -20.90
CA PRO A 254 3.71 25.72 -20.80
C PRO A 254 3.92 26.28 -19.39
N ASP A 255 2.82 26.41 -18.62
CA ASP A 255 2.83 27.01 -17.29
C ASP A 255 3.21 26.03 -16.19
N GLU A 256 2.73 24.80 -16.26
CA GLU A 256 2.90 23.80 -15.20
C GLU A 256 3.00 22.37 -15.78
N VAL A 257 3.89 21.58 -15.19
CA VAL A 257 3.87 20.12 -15.27
C VAL A 257 3.67 19.59 -13.86
N LYS A 258 2.58 18.84 -13.65
CA LYS A 258 2.19 18.38 -12.32
C LYS A 258 1.75 16.93 -12.32
N CYS A 259 2.13 16.24 -11.26
CA CYS A 259 1.76 14.87 -10.96
C CYS A 259 0.56 14.84 -10.01
N TRP A 260 -0.48 14.10 -10.40
CA TRP A 260 -1.73 13.95 -9.64
C TRP A 260 -1.91 12.50 -9.22
N GLN A 261 -1.98 12.27 -7.92
CA GLN A 261 -2.10 10.94 -7.33
C GLN A 261 -3.56 10.51 -7.29
N ILE A 262 -3.84 9.29 -7.77
CA ILE A 262 -5.15 8.67 -7.76
C ILE A 262 -5.03 7.19 -7.41
N ARG A 263 -6.14 6.57 -6.98
CA ARG A 263 -6.14 5.12 -6.76
C ARG A 263 -6.18 4.41 -8.11
N LYS A 264 -5.49 3.26 -8.22
CA LYS A 264 -5.63 2.36 -9.35
C LYS A 264 -7.12 2.02 -9.53
N GLN A 265 -7.57 1.92 -10.78
CA GLN A 265 -8.99 1.76 -11.18
C GLN A 265 -9.87 3.02 -11.06
N SER A 266 -9.31 4.17 -10.65
CA SER A 266 -10.03 5.45 -10.76
C SER A 266 -10.42 5.75 -12.21
N LYS A 267 -11.68 6.13 -12.41
CA LYS A 267 -12.19 6.55 -13.72
C LYS A 267 -11.82 8.01 -14.01
N ALA A 268 -11.83 8.39 -15.28
CA ALA A 268 -11.48 9.74 -15.72
C ALA A 268 -12.19 10.87 -14.96
N PRO A 269 -13.52 10.81 -14.65
CA PRO A 269 -14.18 11.85 -13.85
C PRO A 269 -13.62 11.97 -12.43
N GLN A 270 -13.34 10.84 -11.78
CA GLN A 270 -12.78 10.79 -10.43
C GLN A 270 -11.34 11.33 -10.41
N ALA A 271 -10.56 11.03 -11.45
CA ALA A 271 -9.23 11.59 -11.62
C ALA A 271 -9.27 13.11 -11.84
N ALA A 272 -10.25 13.61 -12.60
CA ALA A 272 -10.47 15.03 -12.76
C ALA A 272 -10.84 15.72 -11.43
N GLY A 273 -11.64 15.03 -10.59
CA GLY A 273 -11.99 15.47 -9.24
C GLY A 273 -10.79 15.67 -8.30
N ALA A 274 -9.69 14.96 -8.53
CA ALA A 274 -8.44 15.14 -7.79
C ALA A 274 -7.77 16.51 -8.06
N ILE A 275 -8.06 17.13 -9.21
CA ILE A 275 -7.65 18.50 -9.53
C ILE A 275 -8.60 19.49 -8.87
N HIS A 276 -9.90 19.34 -9.13
CA HIS A 276 -10.95 20.18 -8.55
C HIS A 276 -12.30 19.46 -8.63
N THR A 277 -13.14 19.60 -7.62
CA THR A 277 -14.45 18.92 -7.55
C THR A 277 -15.40 19.30 -8.70
N ASP A 278 -15.29 20.53 -9.21
CA ASP A 278 -16.09 20.97 -10.37
C ASP A 278 -15.74 20.24 -11.67
N PHE A 279 -14.50 19.76 -11.83
CA PHE A 279 -14.11 19.00 -13.01
C PHE A 279 -14.81 17.64 -13.03
N GLU A 280 -14.99 17.01 -11.86
CA GLU A 280 -15.74 15.77 -11.75
C GLU A 280 -17.24 15.99 -12.04
N ARG A 281 -17.83 17.05 -11.47
CA ARG A 281 -19.26 17.38 -11.67
C ARG A 281 -19.58 17.77 -13.10
N GLY A 282 -18.71 18.58 -13.72
CA GLY A 282 -18.87 19.10 -15.07
C GLY A 282 -18.20 18.26 -16.16
N PHE A 283 -17.72 17.05 -15.84
CA PHE A 283 -16.90 16.25 -16.75
C PHE A 283 -17.58 16.01 -18.10
N ILE A 284 -16.89 16.37 -19.19
CA ILE A 284 -17.29 16.07 -20.57
C ILE A 284 -16.47 14.89 -21.09
N CYS A 285 -15.16 15.08 -21.21
CA CYS A 285 -14.22 14.06 -21.65
C CYS A 285 -12.81 14.37 -21.13
N ALA A 286 -11.94 13.36 -21.20
CA ALA A 286 -10.52 13.47 -20.95
C ALA A 286 -9.77 13.31 -22.28
N GLU A 287 -8.96 14.29 -22.65
CA GLU A 287 -7.98 14.12 -23.72
C GLU A 287 -6.74 13.47 -23.12
N VAL A 288 -6.43 12.25 -23.55
CA VAL A 288 -5.42 11.39 -22.95
C VAL A 288 -4.35 11.03 -23.95
N MET A 289 -3.10 11.18 -23.53
CA MET A 289 -1.89 10.72 -24.23
C MET A 289 -1.03 9.96 -23.24
N LYS A 290 -0.46 8.82 -23.63
CA LYS A 290 0.45 8.08 -22.74
C LYS A 290 1.81 8.76 -22.68
N PHE A 291 2.47 8.71 -21.53
CA PHE A 291 3.82 9.23 -21.38
C PHE A 291 4.81 8.58 -22.36
N GLU A 292 4.72 7.26 -22.58
CA GLU A 292 5.59 6.55 -23.52
C GLU A 292 5.45 7.09 -24.95
N ASP A 293 4.21 7.41 -25.35
CA ASP A 293 3.92 7.92 -26.69
C ASP A 293 4.46 9.34 -26.89
N LEU A 294 4.34 10.21 -25.88
CA LEU A 294 4.94 11.53 -25.92
C LEU A 294 6.47 11.45 -25.97
N LYS A 295 7.06 10.56 -25.19
CA LYS A 295 8.52 10.37 -25.14
C LYS A 295 9.07 9.82 -26.46
N GLU A 296 8.37 8.88 -27.09
CA GLU A 296 8.76 8.28 -28.37
C GLU A 296 8.63 9.27 -29.54
N LEU A 297 7.53 10.03 -29.58
CA LEU A 297 7.21 10.92 -30.71
C LEU A 297 7.73 12.36 -30.53
N GLY A 298 8.19 12.71 -29.32
CA GLY A 298 8.86 13.96 -28.99
C GLY A 298 7.96 15.19 -28.86
N SER A 299 6.70 15.15 -29.32
CA SER A 299 5.75 16.27 -29.17
C SER A 299 4.30 15.82 -29.18
N GLU A 300 3.44 16.65 -28.58
CA GLU A 300 1.98 16.46 -28.59
C GLU A 300 1.41 16.48 -30.03
N ALA A 301 1.95 17.36 -30.89
CA ALA A 301 1.53 17.43 -32.30
C ALA A 301 1.84 16.12 -33.05
N ALA A 302 3.01 15.53 -32.82
CA ALA A 302 3.37 14.24 -33.39
C ALA A 302 2.50 13.10 -32.83
N ALA A 303 2.18 13.12 -31.53
CA ALA A 303 1.25 12.16 -30.92
C ALA A 303 -0.17 12.26 -31.50
N LYS A 304 -0.66 13.48 -31.76
CA LYS A 304 -1.95 13.71 -32.45
C LYS A 304 -1.91 13.19 -33.89
N ALA A 305 -0.86 13.51 -34.64
CA ALA A 305 -0.70 13.05 -36.03
C ALA A 305 -0.61 11.52 -36.12
N ALA A 306 0.00 10.86 -35.13
CA ALA A 306 0.09 9.41 -35.03
C ALA A 306 -1.19 8.74 -34.49
N GLY A 307 -2.26 9.49 -34.21
CA GLY A 307 -3.51 8.97 -33.66
C GLY A 307 -3.41 8.44 -32.22
N LYS A 308 -2.35 8.79 -31.49
CA LYS A 308 -2.11 8.36 -30.10
C LYS A 308 -2.68 9.34 -29.05
N TYR A 309 -3.30 10.42 -29.50
CA TYR A 309 -4.02 11.38 -28.67
C TYR A 309 -5.53 11.05 -28.69
N ARG A 310 -6.06 10.56 -27.57
CA ARG A 310 -7.41 9.97 -27.51
C ARG A 310 -8.37 10.87 -26.74
N GLN A 311 -9.63 10.90 -27.15
CA GLN A 311 -10.71 11.46 -26.34
C GLN A 311 -11.43 10.33 -25.63
N GLU A 312 -11.32 10.33 -24.31
CA GLU A 312 -11.81 9.27 -23.44
C GLU A 312 -13.03 9.75 -22.64
N GLY A 313 -14.02 8.86 -22.51
CA GLY A 313 -15.28 9.14 -21.82
C GLY A 313 -15.27 8.82 -20.33
N LYS A 314 -16.45 8.89 -19.71
CA LYS A 314 -16.64 8.67 -18.25
C LYS A 314 -16.25 7.27 -17.76
N THR A 315 -16.21 6.29 -18.66
CA THR A 315 -15.88 4.88 -18.35
C THR A 315 -14.39 4.57 -18.45
N TYR A 316 -13.58 5.49 -18.99
CA TYR A 316 -12.14 5.29 -19.10
C TYR A 316 -11.52 5.16 -17.72
N VAL A 317 -10.71 4.11 -17.55
CA VAL A 317 -9.90 3.88 -16.37
C VAL A 317 -8.53 4.48 -16.63
N VAL A 318 -8.14 5.46 -15.82
CA VAL A 318 -6.87 6.16 -15.97
C VAL A 318 -5.72 5.18 -15.74
N GLN A 319 -4.70 5.27 -16.60
CA GLN A 319 -3.49 4.45 -16.53
C GLN A 319 -2.36 5.25 -15.89
N ASP A 320 -1.42 4.54 -15.27
CA ASP A 320 -0.25 5.16 -14.67
C ASP A 320 0.57 5.88 -15.75
N GLY A 321 0.96 7.12 -15.47
CA GLY A 321 1.71 7.97 -16.40
C GLY A 321 0.88 8.59 -17.53
N ASP A 322 -0.45 8.43 -17.56
CA ASP A 322 -1.29 9.13 -18.53
C ASP A 322 -1.07 10.65 -18.41
N ILE A 323 -0.97 11.35 -19.53
CA ILE A 323 -0.95 12.82 -19.63
C ILE A 323 -2.36 13.24 -20.06
N ILE A 324 -3.04 13.99 -19.20
CA ILE A 324 -4.47 14.24 -19.35
C ILE A 324 -4.78 15.73 -19.38
N PHE A 325 -5.60 16.12 -20.36
CA PHE A 325 -6.28 17.40 -20.40
C PHE A 325 -7.79 17.20 -20.27
N PHE A 326 -8.40 17.68 -19.20
CA PHE A 326 -9.83 17.50 -18.95
C PHE A 326 -10.67 18.61 -19.61
N LYS A 327 -11.73 18.21 -20.32
CA LYS A 327 -12.79 19.11 -20.77
C LYS A 327 -13.95 19.01 -19.79
N PHE A 328 -14.38 20.14 -19.25
CA PHE A 328 -15.50 20.23 -18.34
C PHE A 328 -16.36 21.45 -18.68
N ASN A 329 -17.64 21.38 -18.32
CA ASN A 329 -18.53 22.54 -18.34
C ASN A 329 -19.41 22.48 -17.10
N VAL A 330 -19.26 23.48 -16.25
CA VAL A 330 -20.14 23.69 -15.10
C VAL A 330 -21.17 24.72 -15.55
N SER A 331 -22.34 24.27 -15.98
CA SER A 331 -23.48 25.17 -16.13
C SER A 331 -23.76 25.73 -14.75
N GLY A 332 -23.43 27.01 -14.52
CA GLY A 332 -23.62 27.68 -13.24
C GLY A 332 -25.01 27.40 -12.72
N GLY A 333 -25.08 26.77 -11.54
CA GLY A 333 -26.33 26.67 -10.79
C GLY A 333 -26.86 28.09 -10.66
N GLY A 334 -28.02 28.34 -11.27
CA GLY A 334 -28.68 29.64 -11.17
C GLY A 334 -28.77 30.05 -9.70
N LYS A 335 -28.52 31.33 -9.44
CA LYS A 335 -28.93 31.98 -8.20
C LYS A 335 -30.35 31.51 -7.87
N LYS A 336 -30.51 30.82 -6.75
CA LYS A 336 -31.77 30.71 -6.03
C LYS A 336 -31.52 31.13 -4.60
#